data_AF-A0A0M1HWU4-F1
#
_entry.id   AF-A0A0M1HWU4-F1
#
_cell.length_a   1.000
_cell.length_b   1.000
_cell.length_c   1.000
_cell.angle_alpha   90.00
_cell.angle_beta   90.00
_cell.angle_gamma   90.00
#
_symmetry.space_group_name_H-M   'P 1'
#
loop_
_entity.id
_entity.type
_entity.pdbx_description
1 polymer ?
#
loop_
_entity_poly.entity_id
_entity_poly.type
_entity_poly.pdbx_seq_one_letter_code
_entity_poly.pdbx_strand_id
1 'polypeptide(L)'
;MGKLLLGVVAVGSFAVAFGEGKISQWISPLKHNTGCLNQFYRDVPPVLMKQSLQNNSYALCFNGFNVMYSGVSKTPLWSAEYLNPARLSVKLKREDSFHEETRVGNAAHRALLSDYRGSGYDRGHMAPNGDMGDLKAQHDSFSLANMVPQAPKNNQHIWRELEEATRAIVVKQKQDVYVVTGPLFEGQRLKTIGRGVIVPTAVYKAVYMPKTGAIGAYYAPNNNSLQVNVVSVCYLEEKLGINLFPQLTEEQKRNVYQLPKTAAQVKPNQPLAYAHWDGESQCAEEASSDTIAATSKQFTQQSSGSTPPSSSGGIDDDTKQALIKQLVDALLHYFLQILR
;
A
#
# COMPACT_ATOMS: atom_id res chain seq x y z
N MET A 1 2.91 -19.01 57.13
CA MET A 1 1.47 -18.92 56.79
C MET A 1 0.98 -17.58 57.31
N GLY A 2 0.74 -16.52 56.56
CA GLY A 2 0.59 -16.35 55.11
C GLY A 2 -0.45 -15.25 54.88
N LYS A 3 -0.07 -14.25 54.07
CA LYS A 3 -0.90 -13.31 53.31
C LYS A 3 -1.19 -11.93 53.93
N LEU A 4 -0.48 -10.99 53.30
CA LEU A 4 -0.48 -9.55 53.35
C LEU A 4 -1.79 -8.98 52.76
N LEU A 5 -2.36 -7.99 53.46
CA LEU A 5 -3.40 -7.09 52.98
C LEU A 5 -2.91 -6.24 51.80
N LEU A 6 -3.90 -5.65 51.11
CA LEU A 6 -3.85 -4.56 50.11
C LEU A 6 -3.67 -4.96 48.65
N GLY A 7 -4.76 -4.82 47.88
CA GLY A 7 -4.70 -4.86 46.42
C GLY A 7 -6.03 -4.95 45.69
N VAL A 8 -7.16 -4.45 46.23
CA VAL A 8 -8.44 -4.41 45.49
C VAL A 8 -9.23 -3.14 45.83
N VAL A 9 -8.66 -1.94 45.66
CA VAL A 9 -9.43 -0.69 45.48
C VAL A 9 -8.55 0.32 44.72
N ALA A 10 -8.28 0.10 43.42
CA ALA A 10 -7.66 1.14 42.58
C ALA A 10 -7.81 0.91 41.05
N VAL A 11 -8.85 0.21 40.58
CA VAL A 11 -9.10 0.05 39.13
C VAL A 11 -10.38 0.76 38.68
N GLY A 12 -11.13 1.37 39.60
CA GLY A 12 -12.43 1.98 39.31
C GLY A 12 -12.47 3.50 39.13
N SER A 13 -11.38 4.24 39.38
CA SER A 13 -11.48 5.72 39.51
C SER A 13 -10.43 6.55 38.76
N PHE A 14 -9.67 5.98 37.83
CA PHE A 14 -8.66 6.73 37.06
C PHE A 14 -9.04 7.01 35.60
N ALA A 15 -10.29 6.77 35.20
CA ALA A 15 -10.78 7.05 33.84
C ALA A 15 -11.41 8.44 33.66
N VAL A 16 -11.36 9.35 34.66
CA VAL A 16 -12.14 10.62 34.60
C VAL A 16 -11.27 11.90 34.72
N ALA A 17 -9.94 11.84 34.78
CA ALA A 17 -9.15 13.06 35.01
C ALA A 17 -8.04 13.40 34.02
N PHE A 18 -7.61 12.53 33.10
CA PHE A 18 -6.51 12.87 32.19
C PHE A 18 -6.71 12.29 30.79
N GLY A 19 -6.74 13.17 29.79
CA GLY A 19 -7.05 12.85 28.40
C GLY A 19 -6.15 11.77 27.80
N GLU A 20 -6.74 11.05 26.86
CA GLU A 20 -6.22 9.85 26.15
C GLU A 20 -4.88 10.06 25.40
N GLY A 21 -4.28 11.25 25.45
CA GLY A 21 -3.10 11.63 24.69
C GLY A 21 -1.73 11.27 25.30
N LYS A 22 -1.64 10.71 26.52
CA LYS A 22 -0.34 10.42 27.17
C LYS A 22 -0.07 8.98 27.57
N ILE A 23 -1.01 8.05 27.34
CA ILE A 23 -0.81 6.61 27.63
C ILE A 23 -0.13 5.89 26.44
N SER A 24 -0.10 6.49 25.25
CA SER A 24 0.51 5.90 24.05
C SER A 24 2.04 5.86 24.03
N GLN A 25 2.73 6.51 24.99
CA GLN A 25 4.21 6.54 25.03
C GLN A 25 4.85 5.42 25.86
N TRP A 26 4.08 4.65 26.63
CA TRP A 26 4.61 3.62 27.54
C TRP A 26 4.22 2.18 27.18
N ILE A 27 3.45 2.00 26.11
CA ILE A 27 3.29 0.70 25.46
C ILE A 27 4.29 0.70 24.31
N SER A 28 5.45 0.09 24.53
CA SER A 28 6.25 -0.37 23.39
C SER A 28 5.34 -1.26 22.56
N PRO A 29 5.00 -0.93 21.31
CA PRO A 29 4.26 -1.87 20.51
C PRO A 29 5.16 -3.10 20.42
N LEU A 30 4.66 -4.25 20.86
CA LEU A 30 5.15 -5.54 20.38
C LEU A 30 5.37 -5.34 18.89
N LYS A 31 6.62 -5.38 18.44
CA LYS A 31 7.00 -5.30 17.03
C LYS A 31 6.37 -6.53 16.36
N HIS A 32 5.08 -6.43 16.06
CA HIS A 32 4.47 -7.20 15.01
C HIS A 32 5.28 -6.89 13.76
N ASN A 33 5.48 -7.88 12.91
CA ASN A 33 6.19 -7.69 11.67
C ASN A 33 5.33 -6.78 10.76
N THR A 34 5.40 -5.47 10.99
CA THR A 34 4.67 -4.40 10.30
C THR A 34 5.28 -4.12 8.93
N GLY A 35 6.31 -4.87 8.52
CA GLY A 35 7.07 -4.64 7.30
C GLY A 35 6.20 -4.59 6.04
N CYS A 36 5.06 -5.27 6.01
CA CYS A 36 4.11 -5.19 4.91
C CYS A 36 3.18 -3.98 5.03
N LEU A 37 2.73 -3.61 6.23
CA LEU A 37 1.75 -2.53 6.38
C LEU A 37 2.34 -1.13 6.16
N ASN A 38 3.66 -0.97 6.31
CA ASN A 38 4.36 0.31 6.19
C ASN A 38 4.30 0.98 4.80
N GLN A 39 3.76 0.29 3.79
CA GLN A 39 3.53 0.86 2.45
C GLN A 39 2.19 1.59 2.35
N PHE A 40 1.32 1.44 3.35
CA PHE A 40 -0.01 2.04 3.36
C PHE A 40 -0.05 3.28 4.23
N TYR A 41 -0.90 4.24 3.86
CA TYR A 41 -1.09 5.43 4.69
C TYR A 41 -1.64 5.03 6.06
N ARG A 42 -0.92 5.40 7.13
CA ARG A 42 -1.22 5.01 8.52
C ARG A 42 -1.37 3.50 8.70
N ASP A 43 -0.60 2.70 7.96
CA ASP A 43 -0.57 1.24 8.07
C ASP A 43 -1.92 0.54 7.77
N VAL A 44 -2.84 1.22 7.05
CA VAL A 44 -4.16 0.68 6.69
C VAL A 44 -4.28 0.46 5.18
N PRO A 45 -4.40 -0.80 4.71
CA PRO A 45 -4.48 -1.13 3.29
C PRO A 45 -5.81 -0.66 2.67
N PRO A 46 -5.87 -0.50 1.34
CA PRO A 46 -7.14 -0.35 0.63
C PRO A 46 -8.11 -1.50 0.94
N VAL A 47 -9.39 -1.18 1.10
CA VAL A 47 -10.45 -2.12 1.49
C VAL A 47 -11.35 -2.45 0.30
N LEU A 48 -11.56 -3.75 0.04
CA LEU A 48 -12.47 -4.22 -1.01
C LEU A 48 -13.92 -4.17 -0.51
N MET A 49 -14.72 -3.26 -1.05
CA MET A 49 -16.10 -3.01 -0.57
C MET A 49 -17.13 -3.98 -1.15
N LYS A 50 -16.77 -4.70 -2.22
CA LYS A 50 -17.65 -5.65 -2.90
C LYS A 50 -17.18 -7.08 -2.66
N GLN A 51 -18.07 -7.96 -2.21
CA GLN A 51 -17.76 -9.38 -2.00
C GLN A 51 -17.20 -10.06 -3.26
N SER A 52 -17.68 -9.66 -4.44
CA SER A 52 -17.20 -10.18 -5.72
C SER A 52 -15.70 -9.95 -5.95
N LEU A 53 -15.12 -8.90 -5.36
CA LEU A 53 -13.69 -8.59 -5.46
C LEU A 53 -12.84 -9.44 -4.52
N GLN A 54 -13.41 -9.92 -3.42
CA GLN A 54 -12.73 -10.76 -2.43
C GLN A 54 -12.60 -12.21 -2.92
N ASN A 55 -13.42 -12.61 -3.89
CA ASN A 55 -13.39 -13.95 -4.46
C ASN A 55 -12.05 -14.21 -5.17
N ASN A 56 -11.32 -15.22 -4.71
CA ASN A 56 -10.00 -15.57 -5.22
C ASN A 56 -9.02 -14.40 -5.20
N SER A 57 -9.12 -13.51 -4.20
CA SER A 57 -8.14 -12.45 -3.99
C SER A 57 -6.98 -12.93 -3.13
N TYR A 58 -5.78 -12.46 -3.46
CA TYR A 58 -4.54 -12.78 -2.79
C TYR A 58 -3.88 -11.47 -2.38
N ALA A 59 -3.89 -11.14 -1.08
CA ALA A 59 -2.95 -10.17 -0.54
C ALA A 59 -1.54 -10.69 -0.83
N LEU A 60 -0.62 -9.86 -1.30
CA LEU A 60 0.76 -10.22 -1.59
C LEU A 60 1.67 -9.13 -1.06
N CYS A 61 2.53 -9.50 -0.11
CA CYS A 61 3.55 -8.61 0.43
C CYS A 61 4.85 -8.75 -0.36
N PHE A 62 5.31 -7.66 -0.97
CA PHE A 62 6.57 -7.58 -1.69
C PHE A 62 7.54 -6.64 -0.97
N ASN A 63 8.81 -6.68 -1.36
CA ASN A 63 9.79 -5.71 -0.90
C ASN A 63 9.47 -4.33 -1.52
N GLY A 64 9.07 -3.36 -0.69
CA GLY A 64 8.83 -1.98 -1.11
C GLY A 64 7.45 -1.68 -1.71
N PHE A 65 6.57 -2.66 -1.84
CA PHE A 65 5.18 -2.43 -2.25
C PHE A 65 4.31 -3.63 -1.85
N ASN A 66 2.99 -3.47 -1.94
CA ASN A 66 2.05 -4.58 -1.77
C ASN A 66 1.09 -4.64 -2.95
N VAL A 67 0.48 -5.80 -3.12
CA VAL A 67 -0.53 -6.05 -4.15
C VAL A 67 -1.72 -6.76 -3.54
N MET A 68 -2.92 -6.37 -3.92
CA MET A 68 -4.09 -7.23 -3.84
C MET A 68 -4.32 -7.83 -5.22
N TYR A 69 -3.98 -9.10 -5.41
CA TYR A 69 -4.07 -9.78 -6.69
C TYR A 69 -5.41 -10.50 -6.84
N SER A 70 -6.02 -10.44 -8.03
CA SER A 70 -7.27 -11.15 -8.32
C SER A 70 -7.00 -12.36 -9.21
N GLY A 71 -7.32 -13.55 -8.70
CA GLY A 71 -7.27 -14.78 -9.48
C GLY A 71 -8.31 -14.85 -10.60
N VAL A 72 -9.35 -14.03 -10.53
CA VAL A 72 -10.39 -13.91 -11.58
C VAL A 72 -9.85 -13.17 -12.80
N SER A 73 -9.23 -12.01 -12.58
CA SER A 73 -8.65 -11.20 -13.67
C SER A 73 -7.25 -11.63 -14.07
N LYS A 74 -6.57 -12.37 -13.19
CA LYS A 74 -5.14 -12.70 -13.25
C LYS A 74 -4.24 -11.47 -13.30
N THR A 75 -4.69 -10.41 -12.65
CA THR A 75 -4.02 -9.10 -12.56
C THR A 75 -4.22 -8.55 -11.14
N PRO A 76 -3.43 -7.55 -10.71
CA PRO A 76 -3.72 -6.83 -9.47
C PRO A 76 -5.10 -6.16 -9.53
N LEU A 77 -5.84 -6.12 -8.42
CA LEU A 77 -6.91 -5.15 -8.20
C LEU A 77 -6.32 -3.77 -7.90
N TRP A 78 -5.21 -3.77 -7.16
CA TRP A 78 -4.38 -2.61 -6.89
C TRP A 78 -2.98 -3.05 -6.45
N SER A 79 -2.02 -2.14 -6.58
CA SER A 79 -0.73 -2.15 -5.92
C SER A 79 -0.58 -0.85 -5.13
N ALA A 80 0.05 -0.92 -3.95
CA ALA A 80 0.27 0.23 -3.10
C ALA A 80 1.73 0.31 -2.65
N GLU A 81 2.26 1.52 -2.62
CA GLU A 81 3.63 1.79 -2.21
C GLU A 81 3.78 3.14 -1.50
N TYR A 82 4.78 3.18 -0.63
CA TYR A 82 5.21 4.39 0.05
C TYR A 82 6.53 4.90 -0.56
N LEU A 83 6.48 6.09 -1.14
CA LEU A 83 7.62 6.75 -1.76
C LEU A 83 8.14 7.88 -0.87
N ASN A 84 9.45 7.89 -0.67
CA ASN A 84 10.16 8.96 0.03
C ASN A 84 11.48 9.27 -0.68
N PRO A 85 12.11 10.43 -0.38
CA PRO A 85 13.35 10.83 -1.03
C PRO A 85 14.50 9.83 -0.86
N ALA A 86 14.60 9.17 0.29
CA ALA A 86 15.68 8.20 0.56
C ALA A 86 15.56 6.98 -0.36
N ARG A 87 14.37 6.41 -0.49
CA ARG A 87 14.08 5.29 -1.41
C ARG A 87 14.43 5.64 -2.86
N LEU A 88 13.99 6.79 -3.35
CA LEU A 88 14.20 7.22 -4.74
C LEU A 88 15.60 7.76 -5.04
N SER A 89 16.42 7.96 -4.01
CA SER A 89 17.83 8.34 -4.17
C SER A 89 18.69 7.17 -4.69
N VAL A 90 18.25 5.93 -4.44
CA VAL A 90 18.93 4.73 -4.93
C VAL A 90 18.80 4.65 -6.45
N LYS A 91 19.93 4.38 -7.12
CA LYS A 91 20.00 4.19 -8.56
C LYS A 91 20.40 2.75 -8.85
N LEU A 92 19.43 1.97 -9.31
CA LEU A 92 19.64 0.59 -9.72
C LEU A 92 19.77 0.52 -11.24
N LYS A 93 20.71 -0.30 -11.72
CA LYS A 93 20.68 -0.73 -13.12
C LYS A 93 19.48 -1.66 -13.28
N ARG A 94 18.64 -1.37 -14.26
CA ARG A 94 17.47 -2.19 -14.58
C ARG A 94 17.89 -3.58 -15.01
N GLU A 95 17.28 -4.60 -14.43
CA GLU A 95 17.40 -6.00 -14.82
C GLU A 95 16.00 -6.57 -15.05
N ASP A 96 15.69 -6.94 -16.29
CA ASP A 96 14.38 -7.48 -16.65
C ASP A 96 14.25 -8.94 -16.19
N SER A 97 13.60 -9.17 -15.05
CA SER A 97 13.43 -10.49 -14.43
C SER A 97 11.96 -10.91 -14.33
N PHE A 98 11.19 -10.78 -15.42
CA PHE A 98 9.77 -11.15 -15.43
C PHE A 98 9.56 -12.62 -15.04
N HIS A 99 8.72 -12.84 -14.02
CA HIS A 99 8.48 -14.18 -13.48
C HIS A 99 7.05 -14.35 -12.96
N GLU A 100 6.60 -15.59 -12.91
CA GLU A 100 5.26 -15.95 -12.47
C GLU A 100 5.16 -15.96 -10.94
N GLU A 101 4.02 -15.52 -10.37
CA GLU A 101 3.86 -15.44 -8.92
C GLU A 101 3.43 -16.79 -8.32
N THR A 102 4.39 -17.53 -7.78
CA THR A 102 4.16 -18.88 -7.25
C THR A 102 3.40 -18.89 -5.93
N ARG A 103 3.34 -17.77 -5.19
CA ARG A 103 2.50 -17.65 -3.98
C ARG A 103 1.01 -17.67 -4.30
N VAL A 104 0.62 -17.39 -5.55
CA VAL A 104 -0.72 -17.73 -6.06
C VAL A 104 -0.75 -19.24 -6.30
N GLY A 105 -1.07 -20.00 -5.26
CA GLY A 105 -0.95 -21.47 -5.25
C GLY A 105 -1.85 -22.19 -6.25
N ASN A 106 -3.02 -21.62 -6.58
CA ASN A 106 -3.87 -22.15 -7.63
C ASN A 106 -3.36 -21.68 -9.01
N ALA A 107 -2.81 -22.62 -9.79
CA ALA A 107 -2.30 -22.35 -11.12
C ALA A 107 -3.35 -21.77 -12.10
N ALA A 108 -4.64 -22.05 -11.90
CA ALA A 108 -5.71 -21.48 -12.73
C ALA A 108 -5.86 -19.97 -12.52
N HIS A 109 -5.44 -19.44 -11.37
CA HIS A 109 -5.53 -18.03 -11.00
C HIS A 109 -4.28 -17.23 -11.37
N ARG A 110 -3.20 -17.90 -11.79
CA ARG A 110 -1.91 -17.27 -12.07
C ARG A 110 -1.81 -16.83 -13.53
N ALA A 111 -1.33 -15.61 -13.75
CA ALA A 111 -0.85 -15.19 -15.07
C ALA A 111 0.51 -15.83 -15.38
N LEU A 112 0.68 -16.30 -16.62
CA LEU A 112 1.92 -16.89 -17.09
C LEU A 112 2.65 -15.97 -18.07
N LEU A 113 3.96 -16.17 -18.21
CA LEU A 113 4.75 -15.43 -19.21
C LEU A 113 4.26 -15.68 -20.64
N SER A 114 3.73 -16.88 -20.89
CA SER A 114 3.12 -17.29 -22.16
C SER A 114 1.82 -16.55 -22.46
N ASP A 115 1.07 -16.09 -21.46
CA ASP A 115 -0.19 -15.38 -21.68
C ASP A 115 0.03 -14.02 -22.35
N TYR A 116 1.16 -13.39 -22.05
CA TYR A 116 1.55 -12.08 -22.61
C TYR A 116 2.27 -12.18 -23.96
N ARG A 117 2.87 -13.34 -24.28
CA ARG A 117 3.66 -13.52 -25.50
C ARG A 117 2.78 -13.38 -26.74
N GLY A 118 3.13 -12.44 -27.62
CA GLY A 118 2.40 -12.22 -28.89
C GLY A 118 1.01 -11.59 -28.72
N SER A 119 0.66 -11.11 -27.52
CA SER A 119 -0.67 -10.54 -27.24
C SER A 119 -0.91 -9.15 -27.83
N GLY A 120 0.16 -8.44 -28.22
CA GLY A 120 0.10 -7.04 -28.63
C GLY A 120 0.03 -6.03 -27.47
N TYR A 121 0.02 -6.51 -26.22
CA TYR A 121 0.08 -5.71 -25.01
C TYR A 121 1.45 -5.80 -24.34
N ASP A 122 1.87 -4.72 -23.69
CA ASP A 122 3.02 -4.71 -22.81
C ASP A 122 2.68 -5.35 -21.46
N ARG A 123 3.72 -5.79 -20.73
CA ARG A 123 3.64 -6.10 -19.30
C ARG A 123 3.76 -4.79 -18.50
N GLY A 124 2.63 -4.14 -18.28
CA GLY A 124 2.55 -2.86 -17.59
C GLY A 124 2.64 -3.00 -16.08
N HIS A 125 3.59 -2.32 -15.44
CA HIS A 125 3.79 -2.39 -13.99
C HIS A 125 2.76 -1.52 -13.26
N MET A 126 2.24 -1.99 -12.11
CA MET A 126 1.46 -1.13 -11.20
C MET A 126 2.37 -0.40 -10.20
N ALA A 127 3.26 -1.13 -9.51
CA ALA A 127 4.42 -0.56 -8.82
C ALA A 127 5.64 -0.60 -9.77
N PRO A 128 6.14 0.54 -10.26
CA PRO A 128 7.13 0.55 -11.33
C PRO A 128 8.54 0.24 -10.82
N ASN A 129 9.35 -0.45 -11.63
CA ASN A 129 10.75 -0.75 -11.31
C ASN A 129 11.57 0.52 -10.93
N GLY A 130 11.26 1.66 -11.56
CA GLY A 130 11.92 2.94 -11.28
C GLY A 130 11.73 3.47 -9.86
N ASP A 131 10.81 2.90 -9.09
CA ASP A 131 10.51 3.28 -7.72
C ASP A 131 11.19 2.35 -6.70
N MET A 132 11.87 1.29 -7.13
CA MET A 132 12.42 0.27 -6.23
C MET A 132 13.74 0.71 -5.57
N GLY A 133 13.84 0.50 -4.25
CA GLY A 133 14.95 0.96 -3.42
C GLY A 133 16.10 -0.04 -3.23
N ASP A 134 15.93 -1.30 -3.66
CA ASP A 134 16.97 -2.33 -3.60
C ASP A 134 16.73 -3.43 -4.66
N LEU A 135 17.68 -4.37 -4.77
CA LEU A 135 17.62 -5.44 -5.78
C LEU A 135 16.48 -6.45 -5.55
N LYS A 136 16.05 -6.66 -4.30
CA LYS A 136 14.93 -7.58 -4.00
C LYS A 136 13.61 -6.94 -4.42
N ALA A 137 13.41 -5.67 -4.08
CA ALA A 137 12.28 -4.85 -4.52
C ALA A 137 12.25 -4.74 -6.06
N GLN A 138 13.41 -4.56 -6.70
CA GLN A 138 13.51 -4.59 -8.16
C GLN A 138 13.04 -5.92 -8.72
N HIS A 139 13.59 -7.05 -8.27
CA HIS A 139 13.14 -8.38 -8.72
C HIS A 139 11.62 -8.55 -8.52
N ASP A 140 11.12 -8.25 -7.32
CA ASP A 140 9.70 -8.34 -6.96
C ASP A 140 8.79 -7.52 -7.89
N SER A 141 9.23 -6.32 -8.31
CA SER A 141 8.46 -5.47 -9.22
C SER A 141 8.20 -6.13 -10.58
N PHE A 142 9.02 -7.12 -10.98
CA PHE A 142 8.85 -7.90 -12.21
C PHE A 142 7.94 -9.14 -12.06
N SER A 143 7.39 -9.40 -10.87
CA SER A 143 6.37 -10.45 -10.68
C SER A 143 5.14 -10.15 -11.54
N LEU A 144 4.61 -11.16 -12.25
CA LEU A 144 3.38 -11.00 -13.04
C LEU A 144 2.15 -10.65 -12.19
N ALA A 145 2.20 -10.83 -10.87
CA ALA A 145 1.15 -10.34 -9.98
C ALA A 145 1.10 -8.80 -9.90
N ASN A 146 2.16 -8.10 -10.28
CA ASN A 146 2.26 -6.65 -10.40
C ASN A 146 1.99 -6.14 -11.83
N MET A 147 1.56 -7.02 -12.75
CA MET A 147 1.43 -6.70 -14.17
C MET A 147 -0.03 -6.65 -14.64
N VAL A 148 -0.29 -5.76 -15.59
CA VAL A 148 -1.51 -5.76 -16.40
C VAL A 148 -1.16 -5.77 -17.89
N PRO A 149 -2.05 -6.30 -18.77
CA PRO A 149 -1.94 -6.07 -20.20
C PRO A 149 -2.17 -4.59 -20.52
N GLN A 150 -1.10 -3.84 -20.76
CA GLN A 150 -1.17 -2.39 -20.99
C GLN A 150 -0.90 -2.05 -22.45
N ALA A 151 -1.71 -1.16 -23.02
CA ALA A 151 -1.55 -0.74 -24.41
C ALA A 151 -0.18 -0.06 -24.60
N PRO A 152 0.59 -0.38 -25.66
CA PRO A 152 1.97 0.09 -25.79
C PRO A 152 2.13 1.61 -25.68
N LYS A 153 1.28 2.41 -26.34
CA LYS A 153 1.40 3.87 -26.21
C LYS A 153 0.99 4.38 -24.83
N ASN A 154 0.08 3.69 -24.14
CA ASN A 154 -0.27 4.03 -22.77
C ASN A 154 0.96 3.80 -21.86
N ASN A 155 1.51 2.59 -21.87
CA ASN A 155 2.64 2.18 -21.04
C ASN A 155 3.93 2.97 -21.31
N GLN A 156 4.36 3.01 -22.58
CA GLN A 156 5.70 3.50 -22.96
C GLN A 156 5.81 5.03 -22.99
N HIS A 157 4.67 5.73 -23.06
CA HIS A 157 4.61 7.19 -23.10
C HIS A 157 3.88 7.74 -21.87
N ILE A 158 2.55 7.93 -21.97
CA ILE A 158 1.83 8.73 -20.98
C ILE A 158 1.97 8.17 -19.57
N TRP A 159 1.89 6.85 -19.38
CA TRP A 159 2.02 6.25 -18.04
C TRP A 159 3.41 6.44 -17.44
N ARG A 160 4.46 6.22 -18.24
CA ARG A 160 5.85 6.49 -17.86
C ARG A 160 6.03 7.95 -17.42
N GLU A 161 5.45 8.91 -18.14
CA GLU A 161 5.54 10.34 -17.78
C GLU A 161 4.87 10.65 -16.43
N LEU A 162 3.72 10.01 -16.14
CA LEU A 162 3.05 10.13 -14.85
C LEU A 162 3.88 9.53 -13.71
N GLU A 163 4.52 8.38 -13.94
CA GLU A 163 5.45 7.78 -12.97
C GLU A 163 6.64 8.70 -12.69
N GLU A 164 7.24 9.28 -13.74
CA GLU A 164 8.32 10.25 -13.62
C GLU A 164 7.87 11.52 -12.88
N ALA A 165 6.64 11.98 -13.12
CA ALA A 165 6.08 13.13 -12.42
C ALA A 165 5.87 12.84 -10.92
N THR A 166 5.33 11.67 -10.56
CA THR A 166 5.18 11.24 -9.17
C THR A 166 6.54 11.16 -8.47
N ARG A 167 7.55 10.54 -9.09
CA ARG A 167 8.93 10.54 -8.55
C ARG A 167 9.49 11.95 -8.40
N ALA A 168 9.23 12.82 -9.37
CA ALA A 168 9.69 14.20 -9.33
C ALA A 168 9.04 14.99 -8.18
N ILE A 169 7.76 14.76 -7.84
CA ILE A 169 7.12 15.34 -6.65
C ILE A 169 7.91 14.96 -5.41
N VAL A 170 8.14 13.65 -5.20
CA VAL A 170 8.86 13.13 -4.03
C VAL A 170 10.25 13.77 -3.92
N VAL A 171 11.04 13.73 -4.99
CA VAL A 171 12.45 14.17 -4.96
C VAL A 171 12.58 15.70 -4.95
N LYS A 172 11.88 16.42 -5.82
CA LYS A 172 12.05 17.88 -5.96
C LYS A 172 11.36 18.66 -4.85
N GLN A 173 10.23 18.16 -4.33
CA GLN A 173 9.49 18.83 -3.26
C GLN A 173 9.82 18.26 -1.88
N LYS A 174 10.65 17.20 -1.81
CA LYS A 174 11.05 16.52 -0.56
C LYS A 174 9.83 16.13 0.28
N GLN A 175 8.88 15.46 -0.37
CA GLN A 175 7.63 15.02 0.25
C GLN A 175 7.50 13.50 0.20
N ASP A 176 6.91 12.98 1.25
CA ASP A 176 6.45 11.62 1.38
C ASP A 176 5.14 11.47 0.60
N VAL A 177 5.04 10.42 -0.21
CA VAL A 177 3.91 10.17 -1.10
C VAL A 177 3.44 8.74 -0.95
N TYR A 178 2.15 8.56 -0.69
CA TYR A 178 1.49 7.26 -0.73
C TYR A 178 0.79 7.12 -2.08
N VAL A 179 1.04 6.00 -2.75
CA VAL A 179 0.53 5.74 -4.10
C VAL A 179 -0.29 4.46 -4.07
N VAL A 180 -1.47 4.49 -4.69
CA VAL A 180 -2.26 3.30 -5.00
C VAL A 180 -2.52 3.29 -6.51
N THR A 181 -2.00 2.29 -7.20
CA THR A 181 -2.07 2.12 -8.64
C THR A 181 -2.86 0.87 -8.98
N GLY A 182 -3.70 0.87 -10.01
CA GLY A 182 -4.39 -0.34 -10.41
C GLY A 182 -5.08 -0.27 -11.76
N PRO A 183 -5.57 -1.42 -12.24
CA PRO A 183 -6.47 -1.47 -13.37
C PRO A 183 -7.89 -1.10 -12.97
N LEU A 184 -8.67 -0.71 -13.98
CA LEU A 184 -10.11 -0.56 -13.90
C LEU A 184 -10.75 -1.36 -15.03
N PHE A 185 -11.83 -2.05 -14.71
CA PHE A 185 -12.56 -2.93 -15.63
C PHE A 185 -14.02 -2.48 -15.72
N GLU A 186 -14.41 -1.94 -16.87
CA GLU A 186 -15.77 -1.46 -17.11
C GLU A 186 -16.41 -2.18 -18.32
N GLY A 187 -17.73 -2.35 -18.25
CA GLY A 187 -18.51 -2.94 -19.33
C GLY A 187 -18.77 -4.44 -19.17
N GLN A 188 -19.71 -4.94 -19.96
CA GLN A 188 -20.19 -6.32 -19.87
C GLN A 188 -19.28 -7.35 -20.56
N ARG A 189 -18.43 -6.90 -21.48
CA ARG A 189 -17.51 -7.76 -22.25
C ARG A 189 -16.10 -7.21 -22.15
N LEU A 190 -15.26 -7.92 -21.40
CA LEU A 190 -13.86 -7.58 -21.22
C LEU A 190 -13.00 -8.40 -22.17
N LYS A 191 -11.96 -7.77 -22.74
CA LYS A 191 -10.97 -8.48 -23.55
C LYS A 191 -10.07 -9.31 -22.64
N THR A 192 -9.56 -10.42 -23.17
CA THR A 192 -8.58 -11.26 -22.50
C THR A 192 -7.41 -11.54 -23.41
N ILE A 193 -6.26 -11.86 -22.83
CA ILE A 193 -5.08 -12.39 -23.51
C ILE A 193 -4.74 -13.76 -22.94
N GLY A 194 -4.03 -14.57 -23.75
CA GLY A 194 -3.56 -15.88 -23.34
C GLY A 194 -4.70 -16.74 -22.78
N ARG A 195 -4.43 -17.38 -21.63
CA ARG A 195 -5.40 -18.22 -20.91
C ARG A 195 -6.24 -17.41 -19.93
N GLY A 196 -6.80 -16.29 -20.39
CA GLY A 196 -7.82 -15.53 -19.67
C GLY A 196 -7.30 -14.44 -18.74
N VAL A 197 -6.12 -13.87 -19.00
CA VAL A 197 -5.70 -12.64 -18.30
C VAL A 197 -6.55 -11.49 -18.84
N ILE A 198 -7.31 -10.82 -17.98
CA ILE A 198 -8.24 -9.77 -18.39
C ILE A 198 -7.45 -8.49 -18.71
N VAL A 199 -7.75 -7.91 -19.87
CA VAL A 199 -7.20 -6.60 -20.27
C VAL A 199 -8.04 -5.51 -19.60
N PRO A 200 -7.42 -4.60 -18.82
CA PRO A 200 -8.16 -3.51 -18.20
C PRO A 200 -8.66 -2.52 -19.24
N THR A 201 -9.79 -1.86 -18.96
CA THR A 201 -10.33 -0.79 -19.80
C THR A 201 -9.65 0.54 -19.54
N ALA A 202 -9.16 0.75 -18.32
CA ALA A 202 -8.34 1.88 -17.93
C ALA A 202 -7.32 1.48 -16.86
N VAL A 203 -6.32 2.33 -16.65
CA VAL A 203 -5.37 2.27 -15.53
C VAL A 203 -5.46 3.56 -14.74
N TYR A 204 -5.32 3.47 -13.42
CA TYR A 204 -5.40 4.60 -12.51
C TYR A 204 -4.21 4.64 -11.54
N LYS A 205 -3.87 5.84 -11.07
CA LYS A 205 -2.85 6.07 -10.04
C LYS A 205 -3.32 7.17 -9.10
N ALA A 206 -3.72 6.79 -7.89
CA ALA A 206 -4.08 7.70 -6.82
C ALA A 206 -2.84 8.07 -6.01
N VAL A 207 -2.68 9.36 -5.69
CA VAL A 207 -1.50 9.93 -5.07
C VAL A 207 -1.94 10.79 -3.89
N TYR A 208 -1.36 10.55 -2.72
CA TYR A 208 -1.62 11.33 -1.51
C TYR A 208 -0.32 11.80 -0.85
N MET A 209 -0.27 13.09 -0.50
CA MET A 209 0.85 13.77 0.16
C MET A 209 0.44 14.23 1.57
N PRO A 210 0.73 13.45 2.63
CA PRO A 210 0.24 13.77 3.98
C PRO A 210 0.70 15.12 4.52
N LYS A 211 1.90 15.57 4.15
CA LYS A 211 2.46 16.83 4.64
C LYS A 211 1.64 18.05 4.21
N THR A 212 1.07 18.00 3.01
CA THR A 212 0.31 19.12 2.42
C THR A 212 -1.20 18.86 2.40
N GLY A 213 -1.62 17.61 2.58
CA GLY A 213 -3.00 17.18 2.36
C GLY A 213 -3.37 17.10 0.87
N ALA A 214 -2.42 17.34 -0.04
CA ALA A 214 -2.68 17.28 -1.47
C ALA A 214 -3.00 15.84 -1.90
N ILE A 215 -4.03 15.70 -2.71
CA ILE A 215 -4.55 14.40 -3.18
C ILE A 215 -5.14 14.53 -4.58
N GLY A 216 -5.15 13.41 -5.30
CA GLY A 216 -5.83 13.28 -6.57
C GLY A 216 -5.44 11.97 -7.23
N ALA A 217 -6.02 11.68 -8.38
CA ALA A 217 -5.65 10.51 -9.14
C ALA A 217 -5.56 10.77 -10.64
N TYR A 218 -4.64 10.07 -11.30
CA TYR A 218 -4.65 9.96 -12.75
C TYR A 218 -5.59 8.83 -13.17
N TYR A 219 -6.39 9.07 -14.21
CA TYR A 219 -7.17 8.07 -14.92
C TYR A 219 -6.81 8.11 -16.41
N ALA A 220 -6.38 6.98 -16.95
CA ALA A 220 -6.00 6.87 -18.36
C ALA A 220 -6.67 5.65 -19.00
N PRO A 221 -7.46 5.82 -20.09
CA PRO A 221 -7.96 4.70 -20.87
C PRO A 221 -6.82 3.80 -21.35
N ASN A 222 -6.97 2.48 -21.23
CA ASN A 222 -5.96 1.51 -21.62
C ASN A 222 -5.99 1.27 -23.14
N ASN A 223 -5.65 2.32 -23.89
CA ASN A 223 -5.62 2.34 -25.34
C ASN A 223 -4.48 3.26 -25.82
N ASN A 224 -4.33 3.38 -27.13
CA ASN A 224 -3.24 4.14 -27.74
C ASN A 224 -3.54 5.65 -27.94
N SER A 225 -4.52 6.21 -27.22
CA SER A 225 -4.97 7.61 -27.38
C SER A 225 -4.10 8.65 -26.67
N LEU A 226 -3.26 8.23 -25.71
CA LEU A 226 -2.45 9.09 -24.84
C LEU A 226 -3.27 10.02 -23.92
N GLN A 227 -4.57 9.78 -23.77
CA GLN A 227 -5.42 10.59 -22.91
C GLN A 227 -5.20 10.27 -21.42
N VAL A 228 -5.17 11.32 -20.60
CA VAL A 228 -5.16 11.22 -19.13
C VAL A 228 -5.94 12.37 -18.52
N ASN A 229 -6.81 12.02 -17.57
CA ASN A 229 -7.55 12.94 -16.74
C ASN A 229 -7.01 12.92 -15.31
N VAL A 230 -7.09 14.05 -14.62
CA VAL A 230 -6.88 14.14 -13.17
C VAL A 230 -8.28 14.20 -12.54
N VAL A 231 -8.56 13.26 -11.65
CA VAL A 231 -9.87 13.04 -11.03
C VAL A 231 -9.74 12.95 -9.51
N SER A 232 -10.86 13.01 -8.78
CA SER A 232 -10.88 12.75 -7.34
C SER A 232 -10.61 11.28 -7.04
N VAL A 233 -10.27 10.99 -5.77
CA VAL A 233 -10.20 9.59 -5.34
C VAL A 233 -11.60 8.97 -5.34
N CYS A 234 -12.64 9.71 -4.96
CA CYS A 234 -14.01 9.22 -4.93
C CYS A 234 -14.51 8.76 -6.32
N TYR A 235 -14.16 9.47 -7.40
CA TYR A 235 -14.44 9.04 -8.77
C TYR A 235 -13.92 7.62 -9.06
N LEU A 236 -12.72 7.30 -8.56
CA LEU A 236 -12.17 5.95 -8.71
C LEU A 236 -12.89 4.95 -7.81
N GLU A 237 -13.10 5.29 -6.54
CA GLU A 237 -13.74 4.41 -5.57
C GLU A 237 -15.14 3.96 -6.01
N GLU A 238 -15.94 4.87 -6.58
CA GLU A 238 -17.26 4.60 -7.16
C GLU A 238 -17.20 3.47 -8.19
N LYS A 239 -16.24 3.57 -9.11
CA LYS A 239 -16.07 2.64 -10.23
C LYS A 239 -15.44 1.33 -9.80
N LEU A 240 -14.49 1.38 -8.88
CA LEU A 240 -13.72 0.23 -8.43
C LEU A 240 -14.50 -0.61 -7.41
N GLY A 241 -15.31 0.01 -6.55
CA GLY A 241 -15.84 -0.65 -5.36
C GLY A 241 -14.74 -0.97 -4.34
N ILE A 242 -13.73 -0.11 -4.23
CA ILE A 242 -12.57 -0.25 -3.35
C ILE A 242 -12.39 1.09 -2.64
N ASN A 243 -12.26 1.09 -1.31
CA ASN A 243 -11.85 2.27 -0.55
C ASN A 243 -10.32 2.35 -0.59
N LEU A 244 -9.77 3.31 -1.34
CA LEU A 244 -8.33 3.37 -1.66
C LEU A 244 -7.51 3.93 -0.50
N PHE A 245 -8.10 4.81 0.31
CA PHE A 245 -7.46 5.39 1.49
C PHE A 245 -8.45 5.41 2.67
N PRO A 246 -8.65 4.28 3.38
CA PRO A 246 -9.67 4.17 4.43
C PRO A 246 -9.45 5.07 5.66
N GLN A 247 -8.28 5.69 5.76
CA GLN A 247 -7.90 6.60 6.85
C GLN A 247 -8.10 8.09 6.49
N LEU A 248 -8.62 8.38 5.30
CA LEU A 248 -8.98 9.72 4.86
C LEU A 248 -10.49 9.88 4.85
N THR A 249 -10.95 11.07 5.24
CA THR A 249 -12.37 11.41 5.18
C THR A 249 -12.83 11.54 3.73
N GLU A 250 -14.15 11.41 3.50
CA GLU A 250 -14.72 11.69 2.19
C GLU A 250 -14.37 13.08 1.69
N GLU A 251 -14.45 14.11 2.54
CA GLU A 251 -14.09 15.48 2.18
C GLU A 251 -12.66 15.58 1.66
N GLN A 252 -11.72 14.86 2.27
CA GLN A 252 -10.34 14.79 1.79
C GLN A 252 -10.28 14.11 0.43
N LYS A 253 -10.93 12.96 0.26
CA LYS A 253 -10.90 12.16 -0.98
C LYS A 253 -11.59 12.83 -2.18
N ARG A 254 -12.50 13.78 -1.92
CA ARG A 254 -13.17 14.61 -2.95
C ARG A 254 -12.33 15.77 -3.46
N ASN A 255 -11.31 16.20 -2.71
CA ASN A 255 -10.43 17.27 -3.17
C ASN A 255 -9.62 16.81 -4.38
N VAL A 256 -9.48 17.70 -5.36
CA VAL A 256 -8.64 17.50 -6.54
C VAL A 256 -7.59 18.61 -6.58
N TYR A 257 -6.33 18.23 -6.65
CA TYR A 257 -5.21 19.14 -6.89
C TYR A 257 -4.72 19.03 -8.33
N GLN A 258 -4.05 20.08 -8.81
CA GLN A 258 -3.43 20.10 -10.14
C GLN A 258 -2.21 19.18 -10.16
N LEU A 259 -2.44 17.89 -10.40
CA LEU A 259 -1.38 16.90 -10.49
C LEU A 259 -0.56 17.07 -11.81
N PRO A 260 0.77 17.10 -11.73
CA PRO A 260 1.65 17.30 -12.88
C PRO A 260 1.71 16.05 -13.76
N LYS A 261 1.48 16.18 -15.06
CA LYS A 261 1.52 15.05 -16.00
C LYS A 261 2.94 14.66 -16.45
N THR A 262 3.94 15.52 -16.18
CA THR A 262 5.35 15.26 -16.51
C THR A 262 6.28 15.74 -15.40
N ALA A 263 7.48 15.16 -15.31
CA ALA A 263 8.50 15.59 -14.35
C ALA A 263 8.94 17.06 -14.51
N ALA A 264 8.84 17.63 -15.71
CA ALA A 264 9.20 19.02 -16.00
C ALA A 264 8.23 20.05 -15.39
N GLN A 265 6.96 19.65 -15.21
CA GLN A 265 5.94 20.48 -14.56
C GLN A 265 6.16 20.58 -13.04
N VAL A 266 6.90 19.63 -12.44
CA VAL A 266 7.23 19.69 -11.01
C VAL A 266 8.34 20.70 -10.75
N LYS A 267 8.00 21.75 -9.98
CA LYS A 267 8.95 22.76 -9.52
C LYS A 267 9.33 22.54 -8.04
N PRO A 268 10.61 22.70 -7.67
CA PRO A 268 11.03 22.68 -6.27
C PRO A 268 10.32 23.76 -5.46
N ASN A 269 9.99 23.46 -4.20
CA ASN A 269 9.35 24.40 -3.25
C ASN A 269 8.03 25.03 -3.70
N GLN A 270 7.40 24.53 -4.76
CA GLN A 270 6.08 24.98 -5.21
C GLN A 270 5.03 23.92 -4.84
N PRO A 271 4.10 24.21 -3.91
CA PRO A 271 3.03 23.27 -3.59
C PRO A 271 2.11 23.07 -4.80
N LEU A 272 1.45 21.92 -4.84
CA LEU A 272 0.42 21.68 -5.86
C LEU A 272 -0.75 22.62 -5.62
N ALA A 273 -1.21 23.29 -6.68
CA ALA A 273 -2.37 24.16 -6.60
C ALA A 273 -3.63 23.31 -6.43
N TYR A 274 -4.52 23.76 -5.54
CA TYR A 274 -5.87 23.21 -5.46
C TYR A 274 -6.62 23.46 -6.78
N ALA A 275 -7.39 22.49 -7.26
CA ALA A 275 -8.18 22.62 -8.47
C ALA A 275 -9.66 22.85 -8.12
N HIS A 276 -10.31 21.86 -7.51
CA HIS A 276 -11.72 21.91 -7.15
C HIS A 276 -12.08 20.77 -6.18
N TRP A 277 -13.31 20.81 -5.69
CA TRP A 277 -13.93 19.74 -4.90
C TRP A 277 -14.90 18.96 -5.79
N ASP A 278 -14.84 17.64 -5.78
CA ASP A 278 -15.73 16.77 -6.55
C ASP A 278 -17.03 16.49 -5.78
N GLY A 279 -18.09 17.17 -6.20
CA GLY A 279 -19.45 16.99 -5.68
C GLY A 279 -20.31 16.02 -6.45
N GLU A 280 -19.80 15.43 -7.53
CA GLU A 280 -20.57 14.56 -8.42
C GLU A 280 -20.35 13.09 -8.07
N SER A 281 -19.08 12.70 -7.87
CA SER A 281 -18.72 11.30 -7.62
C SER A 281 -19.11 10.81 -6.23
N GLN A 282 -19.28 9.50 -6.08
CA GLN A 282 -19.56 8.86 -4.78
C GLN A 282 -18.30 8.19 -4.23
N CYS A 283 -17.91 8.52 -2.99
CA CYS A 283 -16.79 7.83 -2.35
C CYS A 283 -17.19 6.38 -1.98
N ALA A 284 -16.21 5.50 -1.81
CA ALA A 284 -16.48 4.22 -1.17
C ALA A 284 -16.89 4.47 0.29
N GLU A 285 -17.85 3.67 0.76
CA GLU A 285 -18.31 3.71 2.15
C GLU A 285 -17.15 3.59 3.14
N GLU A 286 -17.32 4.19 4.32
CA GLU A 286 -16.37 4.07 5.41
C GLU A 286 -16.24 2.60 5.85
N ALA A 287 -15.01 2.09 5.84
CA ALA A 287 -14.75 0.73 6.27
C ALA A 287 -14.80 0.64 7.79
N SER A 288 -15.55 -0.34 8.33
CA SER A 288 -15.58 -0.59 9.77
C SER A 288 -14.20 -1.01 10.31
N SER A 289 -13.99 -0.80 11.61
CA SER A 289 -12.76 -1.22 12.31
C SER A 289 -12.46 -2.71 12.10
N ASP A 290 -13.49 -3.55 12.11
CA ASP A 290 -13.37 -5.00 11.93
C ASP A 290 -12.94 -5.34 10.51
N THR A 291 -13.48 -4.63 9.51
CA THR A 291 -13.10 -4.81 8.10
C THR A 291 -11.66 -4.39 7.86
N ILE A 292 -11.25 -3.27 8.45
CA ILE A 292 -9.85 -2.79 8.41
C ILE A 292 -8.93 -3.83 9.06
N ALA A 293 -9.27 -4.31 10.27
CA ALA A 293 -8.46 -5.30 10.97
C ALA A 293 -8.34 -6.61 10.20
N ALA A 294 -9.45 -7.10 9.61
CA ALA A 294 -9.47 -8.30 8.79
C ALA A 294 -8.58 -8.14 7.53
N THR A 295 -8.65 -6.99 6.85
CA THR A 295 -7.85 -6.71 5.66
C THR A 295 -6.37 -6.59 6.01
N SER A 296 -6.01 -5.85 7.06
CA SER A 296 -4.63 -5.72 7.53
C SER A 296 -4.02 -7.06 7.94
N LYS A 297 -4.82 -7.98 8.52
CA LYS A 297 -4.36 -9.32 8.89
C LYS A 297 -3.87 -10.14 7.69
N GLN A 298 -4.44 -9.92 6.50
CA GLN A 298 -4.03 -10.63 5.28
C GLN A 298 -2.58 -10.30 4.88
N PHE A 299 -2.13 -9.06 5.16
CA PHE A 299 -0.77 -8.61 4.84
C PHE A 299 0.25 -8.92 5.94
N THR A 300 -0.18 -9.20 7.18
CA THR A 300 0.74 -9.57 8.27
C THR A 300 0.97 -11.06 8.39
N GLN A 301 0.03 -11.89 7.91
CA GLN A 301 0.15 -13.35 8.00
C GLN A 301 1.09 -13.97 6.95
N GLN A 302 1.46 -13.23 5.90
CA GLN A 302 2.34 -13.72 4.83
C GLN A 302 3.84 -13.57 5.11
N SER A 303 4.24 -12.83 6.14
CA SER A 303 5.66 -12.58 6.46
C SER A 303 6.42 -13.82 6.97
N SER A 304 5.82 -15.01 6.94
CA SER A 304 6.44 -16.28 7.36
C SER A 304 7.02 -17.11 6.20
N GLY A 305 6.98 -16.61 4.96
CA GLY A 305 7.25 -17.40 3.76
C GLY A 305 8.55 -17.09 3.00
N SER A 306 9.69 -16.85 3.65
CA SER A 306 11.02 -17.00 3.04
C SER A 306 12.16 -16.85 4.05
N THR A 307 12.49 -17.93 4.76
CA THR A 307 13.77 -18.07 5.48
C THR A 307 14.38 -19.42 5.07
N PRO A 308 15.66 -19.50 4.68
CA PRO A 308 16.36 -20.79 4.60
C PRO A 308 16.41 -21.45 5.98
N PRO A 309 16.61 -22.77 6.10
CA PRO A 309 16.50 -23.44 7.39
C PRO A 309 17.60 -22.95 8.34
N SER A 310 17.26 -22.07 9.26
CA SER A 310 18.09 -21.74 10.41
C SER A 310 17.60 -22.58 11.59
N SER A 311 18.49 -23.43 12.08
CA SER A 311 18.41 -24.19 13.32
C SER A 311 17.67 -23.45 14.44
N SER A 312 16.68 -24.11 15.03
CA SER A 312 15.97 -23.67 16.22
C SER A 312 16.92 -23.51 17.41
N GLY A 313 17.30 -22.26 17.71
CA GLY A 313 17.83 -21.87 19.01
C GLY A 313 16.70 -21.17 19.78
N GLY A 314 16.12 -21.85 20.77
CA GLY A 314 15.27 -21.18 21.74
C GLY A 314 16.09 -20.14 22.51
N ILE A 315 15.47 -19.00 22.84
CA ILE A 315 16.08 -18.00 23.72
C ILE A 315 16.30 -18.67 25.08
N ASP A 316 17.57 -18.78 25.50
CA ASP A 316 17.94 -19.40 26.76
C ASP A 316 17.40 -18.59 27.95
N ASP A 317 17.25 -19.26 29.09
CA ASP A 317 16.60 -18.68 30.25
C ASP A 317 17.41 -17.55 30.91
N ASP A 318 18.73 -17.45 30.68
CA ASP A 318 19.56 -16.34 31.17
C ASP A 318 19.24 -15.06 30.39
N THR A 319 19.01 -15.17 29.09
CA THR A 319 18.55 -14.05 28.26
C THR A 319 17.15 -13.58 28.69
N LYS A 320 16.25 -14.49 29.09
CA LYS A 320 14.93 -14.12 29.63
C LYS A 320 15.05 -13.43 30.99
N GLN A 321 15.90 -13.94 31.88
CA GLN A 321 16.16 -13.33 33.19
C GLN A 321 16.74 -11.92 33.06
N ALA A 322 17.67 -11.72 32.11
CA ALA A 322 18.24 -10.40 31.83
C ALA A 322 17.18 -9.39 31.37
N LEU A 323 16.26 -9.81 30.47
CA LEU A 323 15.15 -8.98 30.00
C LEU A 323 14.16 -8.63 31.13
N ILE A 324 13.82 -9.60 31.98
CA ILE A 324 12.95 -9.38 33.15
C ILE A 324 13.59 -8.38 34.11
N LYS A 325 14.88 -8.54 34.41
CA LYS A 325 15.60 -7.60 35.28
C LYS A 325 15.61 -6.18 34.72
N GLN A 326 15.85 -6.05 33.41
CA GLN A 326 15.86 -4.76 32.74
C GLN A 326 14.49 -4.06 32.77
N LEU A 327 13.39 -4.83 32.66
CA LEU A 327 12.02 -4.33 32.81
C LEU A 327 11.71 -3.88 34.25
N VAL A 328 12.14 -4.65 35.25
CA VAL A 328 11.95 -4.31 36.66
C VAL A 328 12.73 -3.05 37.02
N ASP A 329 13.98 -2.93 36.58
CA ASP A 329 14.83 -1.77 36.85
C ASP A 329 14.27 -0.49 36.19
N ALA A 330 13.71 -0.61 34.98
CA ALA A 330 13.05 0.49 34.28
C ALA A 330 11.78 0.96 34.98
N LEU A 331 10.95 0.03 35.47
CA LEU A 331 9.75 0.34 36.25
C LEU A 331 10.12 1.00 37.58
N LEU A 332 11.15 0.49 38.27
CA LEU A 332 11.61 1.06 39.53
C LEU A 332 12.09 2.51 39.34
N HIS A 333 12.87 2.77 38.29
CA HIS A 333 13.33 4.13 37.95
C HIS A 333 12.17 5.07 37.63
N TYR A 334 11.16 4.59 36.90
CA TYR A 334 9.97 5.37 36.58
C TYR A 334 9.19 5.77 37.85
N PHE A 335 8.98 4.84 38.79
CA PHE A 335 8.31 5.15 40.05
C PHE A 335 9.12 6.09 40.95
N LEU A 336 10.45 5.95 40.97
CA LEU A 336 11.33 6.85 41.72
C LEU A 336 11.36 8.28 41.15
N GLN A 337 11.12 8.45 39.86
CA GLN A 337 10.99 9.78 39.24
C GLN A 337 9.65 10.45 39.53
N ILE A 338 8.60 9.68 39.80
CA ILE A 338 7.26 10.20 40.14
C ILE A 338 7.15 10.60 41.62
N LEU A 339 8.02 10.05 42.48
CA LEU A 339 8.02 10.30 43.92
C LEU A 339 8.98 11.42 44.37
N ARG A 340 9.52 12.23 43.45
CA ARG A 340 10.38 13.39 43.74
C ARG A 340 9.69 14.73 43.53
#